data_AF-A0A9E1PDN9-F1
#
_entry.id   AF-A0A9E1PDN9-F1
#
_cell.length_a   1.000
_cell.length_b   1.000
_cell.length_c   1.000
_cell.angle_alpha   90.00
_cell.angle_beta   90.00
_cell.angle_gamma   90.00
#
_symmetry.space_group_name_H-M   'P 1'
#
loop_
_entity.id
_entity.type
_entity.pdbx_description
1 polymer ?
#
loop_
_entity_poly.entity_id
_entity_poly.type
_entity_poly.pdbx_seq_one_letter_code
_entity_poly.pdbx_strand_id
1 'polypeptide(L)'
;MFISVFIMFSNDISLSFSQQSTDTNWTMGGVKYAAYNIGLAPAILFCVRHFDSRKEALISGIFAGLIGMLPALVMFIAMLSQYPQIISETVPINIILENIGWTPFKFMFQIVLFGTFIETGVGLIHGFNERILSVKPDLLDSWRAIIGIFLLLISIFFANQIGLIGLIANGYGALTWGYWIIFVIPIITIGLKKILNDE
;
A
#
# COMPACT_ATOMS: atom_id res chain seq x y z
N MET A 1 -19.88 5.92 -7.18
CA MET A 1 -19.41 4.54 -7.44
C MET A 1 -19.93 3.56 -6.40
N PHE A 2 -19.50 3.64 -5.13
CA PHE A 2 -19.87 2.64 -4.11
C PHE A 2 -21.39 2.45 -3.96
N ILE A 3 -22.15 3.54 -3.87
CA ILE A 3 -23.62 3.48 -3.81
C ILE A 3 -24.20 2.70 -5.00
N SER A 4 -23.71 2.98 -6.22
CA SER A 4 -24.13 2.27 -7.43
C SER A 4 -23.82 0.77 -7.35
N VAL A 5 -22.63 0.39 -6.87
CA VAL A 5 -22.24 -1.02 -6.69
C VAL A 5 -23.18 -1.72 -5.70
N PHE A 6 -23.44 -1.09 -4.56
CA PHE A 6 -24.31 -1.66 -3.53
C PHE A 6 -25.76 -1.80 -3.96
N ILE A 7 -26.25 -0.91 -4.83
CA ILE A 7 -27.61 -1.01 -5.37
C ILE A 7 -27.68 -2.09 -6.47
N MET A 8 -26.69 -2.14 -7.36
CA MET A 8 -26.71 -3.00 -8.54
C MET A 8 -26.33 -4.46 -8.24
N PHE A 9 -25.42 -4.68 -7.29
CA PHE A 9 -24.80 -5.99 -7.05
C PHE A 9 -24.94 -6.46 -5.59
N SER A 10 -25.98 -6.03 -4.88
CA SER A 10 -26.21 -6.41 -3.48
C SER A 10 -26.29 -7.93 -3.28
N ASN A 11 -26.97 -8.62 -4.19
CA ASN A 11 -27.14 -10.08 -4.15
C ASN A 11 -25.80 -10.80 -4.36
N ASP A 12 -24.99 -10.35 -5.31
CA ASP A 12 -23.68 -10.94 -5.60
C ASP A 12 -22.72 -10.75 -4.43
N ILE A 13 -22.69 -9.56 -3.83
CA ILE A 13 -21.89 -9.30 -2.62
C ILE A 13 -22.30 -10.25 -1.48
N SER A 14 -23.60 -10.42 -1.25
CA SER A 14 -24.12 -11.32 -0.22
C SER A 14 -23.73 -12.78 -0.49
N LEU A 15 -23.87 -13.23 -1.73
CA LEU A 15 -23.49 -14.57 -2.16
C LEU A 15 -21.99 -14.83 -1.95
N SER A 16 -21.13 -13.85 -2.25
CA SER A 16 -19.68 -13.95 -2.09
C SER A 16 -19.24 -14.18 -0.65
N PHE A 17 -20.01 -13.72 0.35
CA PHE A 17 -19.74 -14.06 1.75
C PHE A 17 -20.01 -15.54 2.06
N SER A 18 -20.99 -16.16 1.38
CA SER A 18 -21.30 -17.59 1.54
C SER A 18 -20.29 -18.51 0.85
N GLN A 19 -19.54 -17.99 -0.13
CA GLN A 19 -18.55 -18.73 -0.90
C GLN A 19 -17.15 -18.77 -0.26
N GLN A 20 -16.95 -18.11 0.89
CA GLN A 20 -15.65 -18.03 1.54
C GLN A 20 -15.21 -19.39 2.09
N SER A 21 -13.94 -19.75 1.84
CA SER A 21 -13.37 -20.98 2.38
C SER A 21 -13.08 -20.84 3.87
N THR A 22 -13.48 -21.84 4.65
CA THR A 22 -13.24 -21.90 6.11
C THR A 22 -11.77 -22.07 6.50
N ASP A 23 -10.90 -22.43 5.55
CA ASP A 23 -9.47 -22.70 5.78
C ASP A 23 -8.57 -21.45 5.78
N THR A 24 -9.14 -20.25 5.71
CA THR A 24 -8.35 -19.01 5.66
C THR A 24 -8.09 -18.43 7.05
N ASN A 25 -6.80 -18.38 7.44
CA ASN A 25 -6.38 -17.65 8.65
C ASN A 25 -6.35 -16.14 8.38
N TRP A 26 -7.52 -15.51 8.41
CA TRP A 26 -7.71 -14.07 8.16
C TRP A 26 -6.87 -13.19 9.08
N THR A 27 -6.63 -13.59 10.33
CA THR A 27 -5.79 -12.83 11.27
C THR A 27 -4.35 -12.74 10.77
N MET A 28 -3.77 -13.86 10.34
CA MET A 28 -2.43 -13.91 9.77
C MET A 28 -2.36 -13.14 8.44
N GLY A 29 -3.42 -13.20 7.63
CA GLY A 29 -3.55 -12.39 6.42
C GLY A 29 -3.47 -10.89 6.72
N GLY A 30 -4.23 -10.42 7.72
CA GLY A 30 -4.23 -9.03 8.15
C GLY A 30 -2.87 -8.58 8.70
N VAL A 31 -2.22 -9.40 9.53
CA VAL A 31 -0.88 -9.14 10.08
C VAL A 31 0.16 -9.03 8.97
N LYS A 32 0.12 -9.93 7.98
CA LYS A 32 1.02 -9.86 6.82
C LYS A 32 0.79 -8.59 6.00
N TYR A 33 -0.48 -8.28 5.72
CA TYR A 33 -0.84 -7.09 4.96
C TYR A 33 -0.39 -5.80 5.66
N ALA A 34 -0.61 -5.68 6.97
CA ALA A 34 -0.20 -4.51 7.75
C ALA A 34 1.32 -4.31 7.72
N ALA A 35 2.09 -5.39 7.89
CA ALA A 35 3.55 -5.30 7.93
C ALA A 35 4.21 -5.09 6.56
N TYR A 36 3.60 -5.56 5.48
CA TYR A 36 4.01 -5.14 4.15
C TYR A 36 3.84 -3.62 3.98
N ASN A 37 2.66 -3.09 4.35
CA ASN A 37 2.37 -1.66 4.17
C ASN A 37 3.21 -0.75 5.08
N ILE A 38 3.50 -1.17 6.32
CA ILE A 38 4.37 -0.40 7.22
C ILE A 38 5.84 -0.39 6.76
N GLY A 39 6.24 -1.30 5.87
CA GLY A 39 7.58 -1.35 5.30
C GLY A 39 7.97 -0.09 4.53
N LEU A 40 6.98 0.70 4.10
CA LEU A 40 7.20 1.99 3.44
C LEU A 40 7.38 3.14 4.44
N ALA A 41 7.07 2.94 5.72
CA ALA A 41 7.18 3.97 6.76
C ALA A 41 8.58 4.61 6.82
N PRO A 42 9.71 3.86 6.76
CA PRO A 42 11.04 4.46 6.75
C PRO A 42 11.30 5.44 5.61
N ALA A 43 10.67 5.24 4.45
CA ALA A 43 10.83 6.08 3.27
C ALA A 43 10.07 7.41 3.41
N ILE A 44 9.04 7.47 4.26
CA ILE A 44 8.23 8.67 4.50
C ILE A 44 8.53 9.34 5.85
N LEU A 45 9.57 8.90 6.57
CA LEU A 45 9.95 9.49 7.86
C LEU A 45 10.34 10.96 7.75
N PHE A 46 10.68 11.46 6.55
CA PHE A 46 10.95 12.87 6.35
C PHE A 46 9.70 13.74 6.60
N CYS A 47 8.49 13.21 6.39
CA CYS A 47 7.24 13.93 6.61
C CYS A 47 6.94 14.15 8.10
N VAL A 48 7.31 13.19 8.96
CA VAL A 48 6.96 13.19 10.40
C VAL A 48 7.90 14.04 11.26
N ARG A 49 8.94 14.64 10.66
CA ARG A 49 9.90 15.54 11.36
C ARG A 49 9.25 16.81 11.91
N HIS A 50 8.04 17.12 11.47
CA HIS A 50 7.31 18.34 11.84
C HIS A 50 6.35 18.13 13.01
N PHE A 51 6.29 16.94 13.61
CA PHE A 51 5.44 16.71 14.80
C PHE A 51 6.15 17.23 16.06
N ASP A 52 5.44 18.08 16.81
CA ASP A 52 6.00 18.74 17.99
C ASP A 52 5.74 17.96 19.29
N SER A 53 4.77 17.03 19.30
CA SER A 53 4.42 16.27 20.50
C SER A 53 4.04 14.80 20.25
N ARG A 54 4.24 13.96 21.28
CA ARG A 54 3.82 12.53 21.26
C ARG A 54 2.32 12.39 20.99
N LYS A 55 1.51 13.28 21.58
CA LYS A 55 0.05 13.27 21.42
C LYS A 55 -0.35 13.58 19.98
N GLU A 56 0.29 14.56 19.36
CA GLU A 56 0.07 14.89 17.95
C GLU A 56 0.41 13.73 17.03
N ALA A 57 1.59 13.10 17.21
CA ALA A 57 1.99 11.96 16.42
C ALA A 57 1.01 10.77 16.53
N LEU A 58 0.52 10.48 17.74
CA LEU A 58 -0.46 9.41 17.98
C LEU A 58 -1.81 9.71 17.32
N ILE A 59 -2.34 10.91 17.52
CA ILE A 59 -3.63 11.32 16.95
C ILE A 59 -3.54 11.31 15.42
N SER A 60 -2.52 11.94 14.85
CA SER A 60 -2.28 11.98 13.41
C SER A 60 -2.15 10.58 12.81
N GLY A 61 -1.43 9.67 13.48
CA GLY A 61 -1.30 8.28 13.05
C GLY A 61 -2.64 7.52 13.03
N ILE A 62 -3.46 7.67 14.08
CA ILE A 62 -4.78 7.03 14.16
C ILE A 62 -5.69 7.55 13.06
N PHE A 63 -5.78 8.87 12.87
CA PHE A 63 -6.64 9.46 11.84
C PHE A 63 -6.15 9.11 10.43
N ALA A 64 -4.84 9.14 10.17
CA ALA A 64 -4.28 8.72 8.90
C ALA A 64 -4.63 7.25 8.59
N GLY A 65 -4.50 6.37 9.60
CA GLY A 65 -4.89 4.96 9.47
C GLY A 65 -6.38 4.78 9.16
N LEU A 66 -7.26 5.50 9.87
CA LEU A 66 -8.71 5.42 9.64
C LEU A 66 -9.10 5.97 8.26
N ILE A 67 -8.56 7.13 7.87
CA ILE A 67 -8.82 7.76 6.57
C ILE A 67 -8.33 6.86 5.43
N GLY A 68 -7.22 6.13 5.61
CA GLY A 68 -6.72 5.17 4.62
C GLY A 68 -7.54 3.87 4.58
N MET A 69 -7.87 3.30 5.73
CA MET A 69 -8.48 1.96 5.81
C MET A 69 -9.99 1.96 5.57
N LEU A 70 -10.73 3.01 5.94
CA LEU A 70 -12.18 3.05 5.73
C LEU A 70 -12.57 2.99 4.25
N PRO A 71 -12.00 3.82 3.35
CA PRO A 71 -12.27 3.70 1.91
C PRO A 71 -11.82 2.35 1.37
N ALA A 72 -10.67 1.82 1.82
CA ALA A 72 -10.17 0.51 1.40
C ALA A 72 -11.13 -0.62 1.78
N LEU A 73 -11.77 -0.55 2.96
CA LEU A 73 -12.80 -1.50 3.39
C LEU A 73 -14.04 -1.44 2.50
N VAL A 74 -14.54 -0.24 2.21
CA VAL A 74 -15.69 -0.06 1.30
C VAL A 74 -15.35 -0.56 -0.10
N MET A 75 -14.12 -0.32 -0.56
CA MET A 75 -13.55 -0.86 -1.80
C MET A 75 -13.54 -2.38 -1.82
N PHE A 76 -13.06 -3.00 -0.73
CA PHE A 76 -13.02 -4.45 -0.58
C PHE A 76 -14.41 -5.07 -0.69
N ILE A 77 -15.40 -4.50 0.00
CA ILE A 77 -16.78 -5.01 -0.07
C ILE A 77 -17.34 -4.84 -1.49
N ALA A 78 -17.05 -3.72 -2.17
CA ALA A 78 -17.44 -3.53 -3.56
C ALA A 78 -16.80 -4.58 -4.48
N MET A 79 -15.54 -4.97 -4.24
CA MET A 79 -14.84 -6.02 -4.99
C MET A 79 -15.47 -7.41 -4.82
N LEU A 80 -16.15 -7.68 -3.71
CA LEU A 80 -16.88 -8.95 -3.53
C LEU A 80 -18.01 -9.12 -4.55
N SER A 81 -18.52 -8.06 -5.18
CA SER A 81 -19.54 -8.17 -6.23
C SER A 81 -19.10 -8.98 -7.45
N GLN A 82 -17.79 -9.18 -7.64
CA GLN A 82 -17.22 -9.84 -8.82
C GLN A 82 -16.33 -11.03 -8.44
N TYR A 83 -16.50 -11.55 -7.22
CA TYR A 83 -15.80 -12.76 -6.78
C TYR A 83 -16.43 -13.99 -7.45
N PRO A 84 -15.64 -14.98 -7.93
CA PRO A 84 -14.18 -15.10 -7.82
C PRO A 84 -13.38 -14.51 -8.99
N GLN A 85 -14.03 -14.03 -10.06
CA GLN A 85 -13.38 -13.59 -11.30
C GLN A 85 -12.37 -12.45 -11.06
N ILE A 86 -12.66 -11.60 -10.06
CA ILE A 86 -11.82 -10.46 -9.70
C ILE A 86 -10.40 -10.83 -9.22
N ILE A 87 -10.15 -12.08 -8.81
CA ILE A 87 -8.84 -12.52 -8.30
C ILE A 87 -7.78 -12.55 -9.40
N SER A 88 -8.16 -12.88 -10.64
CA SER A 88 -7.24 -12.95 -11.78
C SER A 88 -6.98 -11.60 -12.45
N GLU A 89 -7.68 -10.56 -12.03
CA GLU A 89 -7.58 -9.23 -12.64
C GLU A 89 -6.37 -8.45 -12.12
N THR A 90 -5.56 -7.93 -13.05
CA THR A 90 -4.38 -7.10 -12.73
C THR A 90 -4.79 -5.80 -12.02
N VAL A 91 -5.93 -5.22 -12.41
CA VAL A 91 -6.51 -4.03 -11.79
C VAL A 91 -7.98 -4.32 -11.47
N PRO A 92 -8.25 -4.97 -10.31
CA PRO A 92 -9.58 -5.48 -9.92
C PRO A 92 -10.73 -4.49 -10.08
N ILE A 93 -10.50 -3.22 -9.80
CA ILE A 93 -11.54 -2.20 -9.86
C ILE A 93 -12.04 -1.91 -11.29
N ASN A 94 -11.24 -2.18 -12.32
CA ASN A 94 -11.65 -1.91 -13.70
C ASN A 94 -12.88 -2.72 -14.12
N ILE A 95 -13.00 -3.98 -13.66
CA ILE A 95 -14.13 -4.85 -13.99
C ILE A 95 -15.43 -4.32 -13.37
N ILE A 96 -15.36 -3.79 -12.14
CA ILE A 96 -16.51 -3.22 -11.46
C ILE A 96 -16.95 -1.94 -12.17
N LEU A 97 -16.00 -1.08 -12.55
CA LEU A 97 -16.30 0.16 -13.28
C LEU A 97 -16.93 -0.09 -14.65
N GLU A 98 -16.50 -1.17 -15.31
CA GLU A 98 -17.07 -1.62 -16.57
C GLU A 98 -18.50 -2.14 -16.40
N ASN A 99 -18.74 -2.95 -15.37
CA ASN A 99 -20.07 -3.48 -15.06
C ASN A 99 -21.06 -2.40 -14.58
N ILE A 100 -20.58 -1.31 -13.97
CA ILE A 100 -21.40 -0.11 -13.69
C ILE A 100 -21.80 0.60 -14.99
N GLY A 101 -21.02 0.47 -16.08
CA GLY A 101 -21.28 1.10 -17.37
C GLY A 101 -20.96 2.61 -17.44
N TRP A 102 -20.30 3.17 -16.43
CA TRP A 102 -20.04 4.62 -16.36
C TRP A 102 -18.67 4.99 -16.95
N THR A 103 -18.60 5.04 -18.28
CA THR A 103 -17.34 5.22 -19.05
C THR A 103 -16.53 6.48 -18.69
N PRO A 104 -17.11 7.68 -18.55
CA PRO A 104 -16.35 8.87 -18.13
C PRO A 104 -15.69 8.72 -16.75
N PHE A 105 -16.41 8.09 -15.81
CA PHE A 105 -15.89 7.85 -14.46
C PHE A 105 -14.76 6.81 -14.48
N LYS A 106 -14.89 5.75 -15.29
CA LYS A 106 -13.81 4.77 -15.52
C LYS A 106 -12.53 5.44 -16.02
N PHE A 107 -12.65 6.32 -17.02
CA PHE A 107 -11.50 7.05 -17.57
C PHE A 107 -10.86 7.98 -16.54
N MET A 108 -11.67 8.76 -15.80
CA MET A 108 -11.17 9.62 -14.72
C MET A 108 -10.46 8.81 -13.64
N PHE A 109 -11.04 7.67 -13.23
CA PHE A 109 -10.44 6.78 -12.23
C PHE A 109 -9.08 6.25 -12.69
N GLN A 110 -8.93 5.88 -13.96
CA GLN A 110 -7.65 5.42 -14.51
C GLN A 110 -6.58 6.52 -14.50
N ILE A 111 -6.94 7.77 -14.78
CA ILE A 111 -6.01 8.91 -14.65
C ILE A 111 -5.56 9.08 -13.20
N VAL A 112 -6.49 9.05 -12.25
CA VAL A 112 -6.18 9.17 -10.83
C VAL A 112 -5.29 8.01 -10.38
N LEU A 113 -5.63 6.77 -10.75
CA LEU A 113 -4.85 5.58 -10.43
C LEU A 113 -3.42 5.68 -10.99
N PHE A 114 -3.28 6.12 -12.24
CA PHE A 114 -1.98 6.37 -12.84
C PHE A 114 -1.17 7.42 -12.07
N GLY A 115 -1.81 8.52 -11.68
CA GLY A 115 -1.22 9.55 -10.82
C GLY A 115 -0.73 8.98 -9.49
N THR A 116 -1.53 8.13 -8.82
CA THR A 116 -1.13 7.50 -7.55
C THR A 116 0.07 6.57 -7.68
N PHE A 117 0.24 5.89 -8.82
CA PHE A 117 1.43 5.09 -9.08
C PHE A 117 2.68 5.97 -9.24
N ILE A 118 2.57 7.11 -9.93
CA ILE A 118 3.67 8.08 -10.05
C ILE A 118 4.01 8.65 -8.67
N GLU A 119 3.00 9.09 -7.91
CA GLU A 119 3.16 9.67 -6.57
C GLU A 119 3.91 8.72 -5.64
N THR A 120 3.46 7.46 -5.57
CA THR A 120 4.09 6.43 -4.73
C THR A 120 5.51 6.12 -5.21
N GLY A 121 5.71 5.91 -6.52
CA GLY A 121 7.01 5.58 -7.08
C GLY A 121 8.06 6.69 -6.85
N VAL A 122 7.69 7.94 -7.14
CA VAL A 122 8.57 9.11 -6.92
C VAL A 122 8.85 9.30 -5.44
N GLY A 123 7.84 9.16 -4.57
CA GLY A 123 8.01 9.28 -3.13
C GLY A 123 8.99 8.27 -2.56
N LEU A 124 8.96 7.01 -3.02
CA LEU A 124 9.89 5.97 -2.58
C LEU A 124 11.33 6.21 -3.05
N ILE A 125 11.52 6.62 -4.32
CA ILE A 125 12.84 6.97 -4.85
C ILE A 125 13.41 8.18 -4.10
N HIS A 126 12.58 9.18 -3.84
CA HIS A 126 12.97 10.36 -3.06
C HIS A 126 13.38 9.98 -1.63
N GLY A 127 12.54 9.20 -0.92
CA GLY A 127 12.84 8.73 0.43
C GLY A 127 14.13 7.90 0.51
N PHE A 128 14.39 7.09 -0.51
CA PHE A 128 15.65 6.35 -0.62
C PHE A 128 16.86 7.28 -0.84
N ASN A 129 16.74 8.26 -1.72
CA ASN A 129 17.78 9.28 -1.96
C ASN A 129 18.08 10.09 -0.70
N GLU A 130 17.06 10.53 0.05
CA GLU A 130 17.25 11.24 1.32
C GLU A 130 17.98 10.39 2.36
N ARG A 131 17.72 9.08 2.36
CA ARG A 131 18.41 8.16 3.26
C ARG A 131 19.89 8.00 2.90
N ILE A 132 20.23 7.97 1.61
CA ILE A 132 21.63 7.97 1.18
C ILE A 132 22.32 9.28 1.58
N LEU A 133 21.66 10.42 1.36
CA LEU A 133 22.20 11.73 1.75
C LEU A 133 22.46 11.83 3.26
N SER A 134 21.62 11.20 4.09
CA SER A 134 21.84 11.18 5.54
C SER A 134 23.14 10.50 5.97
N VAL A 135 23.69 9.62 5.12
CA VAL A 135 24.97 8.91 5.36
C VAL A 135 26.12 9.55 4.57
N LYS A 136 25.85 10.08 3.37
CA LYS A 136 26.82 10.73 2.50
C LYS A 136 26.30 12.11 2.03
N PRO A 137 26.50 13.16 2.83
CA PRO A 137 25.97 14.50 2.54
C PRO A 137 26.58 15.13 1.27
N ASP A 138 27.84 14.82 0.96
CA ASP A 138 28.57 15.41 -0.16
C ASP A 138 28.25 14.78 -1.53
N LEU A 139 27.14 14.04 -1.63
CA LEU A 139 26.75 13.37 -2.87
C LEU A 139 26.19 14.39 -3.88
N LEU A 140 26.83 14.52 -5.04
CA LEU A 140 26.36 15.41 -6.12
C LEU A 140 24.95 15.03 -6.61
N ASP A 141 24.19 16.02 -7.04
CA ASP A 141 22.83 15.84 -7.54
C ASP A 141 22.74 14.90 -8.76
N SER A 142 23.75 14.89 -9.62
CA SER A 142 23.83 13.96 -10.75
C SER A 142 23.85 12.50 -10.30
N TRP A 143 24.52 12.18 -9.19
CA TRP A 143 24.54 10.82 -8.65
C TRP A 143 23.18 10.42 -8.06
N ARG A 144 22.45 11.36 -7.46
CA ARG A 144 21.07 11.13 -6.97
C ARG A 144 20.13 10.77 -8.12
N ALA A 145 20.25 11.49 -9.24
CA ALA A 145 19.49 11.20 -10.44
C ALA A 145 19.85 9.82 -11.03
N ILE A 146 21.14 9.49 -11.11
CA ILE A 146 21.61 8.18 -11.59
C ILE A 146 21.07 7.04 -10.73
N ILE A 147 21.10 7.17 -9.39
CA ILE A 147 20.55 6.16 -8.48
C ILE A 147 19.04 5.97 -8.71
N GLY A 148 18.30 7.08 -8.85
CA GLY A 148 16.87 7.01 -9.16
C GLY A 148 16.57 6.30 -10.48
N ILE A 149 17.29 6.66 -11.55
CA ILE A 149 17.16 6.00 -12.86
C ILE A 149 17.51 4.52 -12.76
N PHE A 150 18.59 4.17 -12.05
CA PHE A 150 19.02 2.80 -11.85
C PHE A 150 17.95 1.96 -11.11
N LEU A 151 17.37 2.50 -10.04
CA LEU A 151 16.27 1.86 -9.31
C LEU A 151 15.01 1.67 -10.19
N LEU A 152 14.70 2.65 -11.04
CA LEU A 152 13.58 2.54 -11.99
C LEU A 152 13.84 1.45 -13.01
N LEU A 153 15.04 1.38 -13.59
CA LEU A 153 15.41 0.35 -14.57
C LEU A 153 15.33 -1.06 -13.95
N ILE A 154 15.82 -1.23 -12.72
CA ILE A 154 15.70 -2.49 -11.97
C ILE A 154 14.22 -2.84 -11.75
N SER A 155 13.41 -1.87 -11.32
CA SER A 155 11.98 -2.09 -11.05
C SER A 155 11.24 -2.51 -12.33
N ILE A 156 11.52 -1.86 -13.47
CA ILE A 156 10.94 -2.21 -14.78
C ILE A 156 11.39 -3.62 -15.20
N PHE A 157 12.66 -3.96 -15.00
CA PHE A 157 13.18 -5.29 -15.31
C PHE A 157 12.43 -6.39 -14.54
N PHE A 158 12.30 -6.24 -13.21
CA PHE A 158 11.56 -7.21 -12.40
C PHE A 158 10.07 -7.26 -12.76
N ALA A 159 9.45 -6.11 -13.04
CA ALA A 159 8.06 -6.03 -13.48
C ALA A 159 7.82 -6.81 -14.77
N ASN A 160 8.73 -6.71 -15.74
CA ASN A 160 8.62 -7.45 -17.01
C ASN A 160 8.90 -8.95 -16.88
N GLN A 161 9.87 -9.35 -16.05
CA GLN A 161 10.27 -10.76 -15.94
C GLN A 161 9.32 -11.61 -15.08
N ILE A 162 8.83 -11.04 -13.97
CA ILE A 162 7.98 -11.77 -13.01
C ILE A 162 6.49 -11.49 -13.27
N GLY A 163 6.16 -10.34 -13.86
CA GLY A 163 4.79 -9.86 -14.02
C GLY A 163 4.24 -9.24 -12.74
N LEU A 164 3.28 -8.31 -12.88
CA LEU A 164 2.70 -7.59 -11.76
C LEU A 164 2.00 -8.52 -10.76
N ILE A 165 1.18 -9.45 -11.26
CA ILE A 165 0.44 -10.41 -10.42
C ILE A 165 1.42 -11.31 -9.64
N GLY A 166 2.48 -11.79 -10.30
CA GLY A 166 3.52 -12.61 -9.67
C GLY A 166 4.30 -11.87 -8.59
N LEU A 167 4.63 -10.59 -8.84
CA LEU A 167 5.28 -9.71 -7.86
C LEU A 167 4.39 -9.45 -6.65
N ILE A 168 3.09 -9.22 -6.85
CA ILE A 168 2.13 -9.03 -5.75
C ILE A 168 2.00 -10.32 -4.94
N ALA A 169 1.78 -11.46 -5.61
CA ALA A 169 1.52 -12.73 -4.93
C ALA A 169 2.73 -13.22 -4.12
N ASN A 170 3.93 -13.18 -4.70
CA ASN A 170 5.14 -13.74 -4.06
C ASN A 170 5.99 -12.67 -3.37
N GLY A 171 6.13 -11.49 -3.99
CA GLY A 171 6.97 -10.41 -3.48
C GLY A 171 6.44 -9.85 -2.17
N TYR A 172 5.12 -9.68 -2.02
CA TYR A 172 4.56 -9.11 -0.80
C TYR A 172 4.78 -10.04 0.39
N GLY A 173 4.63 -11.35 0.19
CA GLY A 173 4.86 -12.36 1.23
C GLY A 173 6.31 -12.35 1.74
N ALA A 174 7.29 -12.32 0.82
CA ALA A 174 8.71 -12.29 1.19
C ALA A 174 9.11 -10.97 1.87
N LEU A 175 8.69 -9.84 1.30
CA LEU A 175 9.00 -8.50 1.84
C LEU A 175 8.40 -8.29 3.24
N THR A 176 7.19 -8.82 3.48
CA THR A 176 6.53 -8.78 4.78
C THR A 176 7.46 -9.27 5.89
N TRP A 177 8.07 -10.44 5.71
CA TRP A 177 8.96 -11.02 6.73
C TRP A 177 10.23 -10.19 6.94
N GLY A 178 10.80 -9.64 5.86
CA GLY A 178 11.94 -8.72 5.94
C GLY A 178 11.61 -7.49 6.78
N TYR A 179 10.47 -6.85 6.53
CA TYR A 179 10.03 -5.67 7.28
C TYR A 179 9.70 -5.98 8.75
N TRP A 180 9.14 -7.16 9.04
CA TRP A 180 8.91 -7.59 10.42
C TRP A 180 10.20 -7.59 11.23
N ILE A 181 11.23 -8.25 10.70
CA ILE A 181 12.50 -8.45 11.40
C ILE A 181 13.28 -7.14 11.50
N ILE A 182 13.37 -6.39 10.39
CA ILE A 182 14.27 -5.24 10.28
C ILE A 182 13.63 -3.97 10.88
N PHE A 183 12.30 -3.85 10.84
CA PHE A 183 11.62 -2.59 11.19
C PHE A 183 10.55 -2.76 12.27
N VAL A 184 9.55 -3.62 12.07
CA VAL A 184 8.37 -3.69 12.95
C VAL A 184 8.74 -4.14 14.36
N ILE A 185 9.49 -5.24 14.49
CA ILE A 185 9.91 -5.76 15.79
C ILE A 185 10.78 -4.74 16.54
N PRO A 186 11.83 -4.14 15.95
CA PRO A 186 12.61 -3.09 16.61
C PRO A 186 11.78 -1.88 17.06
N ILE A 187 10.83 -1.42 16.23
CA ILE A 187 9.99 -0.27 16.57
C ILE A 187 9.04 -0.60 17.74
N ILE A 188 8.39 -1.77 17.71
CA ILE A 188 7.47 -2.16 18.78
C ILE A 188 8.22 -2.53 20.07
N THR A 189 9.44 -3.08 19.99
CA THR A 189 10.19 -3.48 21.19
C THR A 189 11.03 -2.33 21.75
N ILE A 190 12.01 -1.86 20.99
CA ILE A 190 12.97 -0.83 21.41
C ILE A 190 12.32 0.55 21.32
N GLY A 191 11.56 0.81 20.26
CA GLY A 191 10.87 2.10 20.07
C GLY A 191 9.86 2.39 21.18
N LEU A 192 8.96 1.44 21.49
CA LEU A 192 8.02 1.61 22.61
C LEU A 192 8.75 1.75 23.95
N LYS A 193 9.80 0.97 24.20
CA LYS A 193 10.58 1.09 25.43
C LYS A 193 11.20 2.49 25.59
N LYS A 194 11.73 3.07 24.52
CA LYS A 194 12.26 4.45 24.54
C LYS A 194 11.15 5.47 24.79
N ILE A 195 10.00 5.35 24.10
CA ILE A 195 8.86 6.26 24.30
C ILE A 195 8.33 6.22 25.73
N LEU A 196 8.32 5.04 26.37
CA LEU A 196 7.82 4.86 27.73
C LEU A 196 8.85 5.25 28.81
N ASN A 197 10.14 5.13 28.51
CA ASN A 197 11.22 5.42 29.46
C ASN A 197 11.80 6.83 29.32
N ASP A 198 11.54 7.54 28.22
CA ASP A 198 11.84 8.96 28.11
C ASP A 198 10.82 9.74 28.97
N GLU A 199 11.26 10.16 30.17
CA GLU A 199 10.75 11.35 30.87
C GLU A 199 10.83 12.58 29.96
#